data_AF-A0A2M8AQ79-F1
#
_entry.id   AF-A0A2M8AQ79-F1
#
_cell.length_a   1.000
_cell.length_b   1.000
_cell.length_c   1.000
_cell.angle_alpha   90.00
_cell.angle_beta   90.00
_cell.angle_gamma   90.00
#
_symmetry.space_group_name_H-M   'P 1'
#
loop_
_entity.id
_entity.type
_entity.pdbx_description
1 polymer ?
#
loop_
_entity_poly.entity_id
_entity_poly.type
_entity_poly.pdbx_seq_one_letter_code
_entity_poly.pdbx_strand_id
1 'polypeptide(L)'
;MTVDVLSSIKGAQPSEAVNKLFDVIKNAQSTNNTSFNNNHNNGVSLDDLRDDVVFESSALEKQIIIKNFPKEKNGYLVVSKIIEE
;
A
#
# COMPACT_ATOMS: atom_id res chain seq x y z
N MET A 1 23.66 -2.67 11.82
CA MET A 1 24.31 -3.74 12.61
C MET A 1 25.77 -3.77 12.17
N THR A 2 26.72 -3.40 13.03
CA THR A 2 28.14 -3.29 12.64
C THR A 2 28.81 -4.66 12.69
N VAL A 3 29.83 -4.86 11.84
CA VAL A 3 30.53 -6.16 11.66
C VAL A 3 31.09 -6.70 12.98
N ASP A 4 31.42 -5.79 13.90
CA ASP A 4 31.93 -6.10 15.25
C ASP A 4 30.98 -6.96 16.09
N VAL A 5 29.68 -6.94 15.80
CA VAL A 5 28.65 -7.68 16.56
C VAL A 5 28.58 -9.15 16.12
N LEU A 6 29.01 -9.47 14.90
CA LEU A 6 28.98 -10.84 14.36
C LEU A 6 30.33 -11.57 14.50
N SER A 7 31.42 -10.82 14.74
CA SER A 7 32.74 -11.39 15.03
C SER A 7 32.88 -11.65 16.53
N SER A 8 32.42 -12.81 16.97
CA SER A 8 32.47 -13.25 18.38
C SER A 8 33.88 -13.47 18.95
N ILE A 9 34.94 -13.02 18.27
CA ILE A 9 36.33 -13.08 18.74
C ILE A 9 36.88 -11.66 18.80
N LYS A 10 36.81 -11.09 20.01
CA LYS A 10 37.38 -9.79 20.37
C LYS A 10 38.88 -9.80 20.08
N GLY A 11 39.30 -9.24 18.94
CA GLY A 11 40.70 -9.05 18.56
C GLY A 11 41.19 -9.76 17.29
N ALA A 12 40.36 -10.51 16.58
CA ALA A 12 40.75 -11.09 15.30
C ALA A 12 40.73 -10.03 14.17
N GLN A 13 41.82 -9.93 13.41
CA GLN A 13 41.85 -9.08 12.21
C GLN A 13 40.79 -9.57 11.22
N PRO A 14 39.94 -8.67 10.67
CA PRO A 14 38.91 -9.06 9.73
C PRO A 14 39.54 -9.67 8.47
N SER A 15 39.08 -10.86 8.09
CA SER A 15 39.61 -11.59 6.94
C SER A 15 39.38 -10.82 5.64
N GLU A 16 40.43 -10.59 4.87
CA GLU A 16 40.37 -9.92 3.56
C GLU A 16 39.39 -10.63 2.61
N ALA A 17 39.34 -11.96 2.67
CA ALA A 17 38.42 -12.77 1.88
C ALA A 17 36.95 -12.50 2.24
N VAL A 18 36.66 -12.27 3.52
CA VAL A 18 35.31 -11.95 4.01
C VAL A 18 34.90 -10.55 3.57
N ASN A 19 35.80 -9.57 3.64
CA ASN A 19 35.53 -8.22 3.13
C ASN A 19 35.26 -8.22 1.63
N LYS A 20 36.08 -8.95 0.83
CA LYS A 20 35.83 -9.14 -0.60
C LYS A 20 34.48 -9.80 -0.90
N LEU A 21 34.09 -10.81 -0.11
CA LEU A 21 32.78 -11.44 -0.26
C LEU A 21 31.64 -10.42 -0.02
N PHE A 22 31.75 -9.61 1.03
CA PHE A 22 30.76 -8.58 1.32
C PHE A 22 30.69 -7.50 0.24
N ASP A 23 31.83 -7.09 -0.32
CA ASP A 23 31.86 -6.13 -1.43
C ASP A 23 31.25 -6.73 -2.71
N VAL A 24 31.51 -8.00 -3.00
CA VAL A 24 30.85 -8.70 -4.12
C VAL A 24 29.34 -8.76 -3.89
N ILE A 25 28.87 -9.11 -2.68
CA ILE A 25 27.45 -9.18 -2.34
C ILE A 25 26.77 -7.80 -2.47
N LYS A 26 27.40 -6.73 -1.96
CA LYS A 26 26.88 -5.35 -2.09
C LYS A 26 26.72 -4.94 -3.54
N ASN A 27 27.62 -5.39 -4.41
CA ASN A 27 27.61 -5.10 -5.83
C ASN A 27 26.85 -6.16 -6.65
N ALA A 28 26.34 -7.23 -6.02
CA ALA A 28 25.88 -8.42 -6.73
C ALA A 28 24.56 -8.21 -7.49
N GLN A 29 23.68 -7.28 -7.12
CA GLN A 29 22.52 -6.90 -7.94
C GLN A 29 21.95 -5.51 -7.59
N SER A 30 22.01 -4.59 -8.56
CA SER A 30 21.00 -3.51 -8.72
C SER A 30 20.19 -3.65 -10.01
N THR A 31 20.53 -4.62 -10.86
CA THR A 31 19.89 -4.86 -12.16
C THR A 31 18.92 -6.02 -12.05
N ASN A 32 17.78 -5.78 -11.41
CA ASN A 32 16.52 -6.49 -11.65
C ASN A 32 15.34 -5.69 -11.05
N ASN A 33 15.35 -4.38 -11.24
CA ASN A 33 14.26 -3.51 -10.80
C ASN A 33 13.04 -3.52 -11.74
N THR A 34 12.99 -4.43 -12.72
CA THR A 34 11.97 -4.42 -13.77
C THR A 34 11.06 -5.65 -13.79
N SER A 35 11.30 -6.66 -12.94
CA SER A 35 10.41 -7.85 -12.92
C SER A 35 9.27 -7.79 -11.90
N PHE A 36 9.31 -6.85 -10.94
CA PHE A 36 8.21 -6.67 -9.97
C PHE A 36 7.06 -5.80 -10.49
N ASN A 37 7.25 -5.09 -11.61
CA ASN A 37 6.31 -4.07 -12.09
C ASN A 37 5.17 -4.62 -12.96
N ASN A 38 5.26 -5.86 -13.47
CA ASN A 38 4.26 -6.36 -14.43
C ASN A 38 3.05 -7.05 -13.75
N ASN A 39 3.08 -7.26 -12.44
CA ASN A 39 1.99 -7.88 -11.67
C ASN A 39 1.34 -6.94 -10.64
N HIS A 40 1.77 -5.68 -10.56
CA HIS A 40 1.22 -4.65 -9.65
C HIS A 40 0.30 -3.65 -10.38
N ASN A 41 -0.31 -4.03 -11.51
CA ASN A 41 -1.20 -3.14 -12.27
C ASN A 41 -2.47 -2.71 -11.50
N ASN A 42 -2.73 -3.30 -10.33
CA ASN A 42 -3.88 -2.96 -9.49
C ASN A 42 -3.49 -2.08 -8.28
N GLY A 43 -2.24 -1.59 -8.22
CA GLY A 43 -1.80 -0.65 -7.19
C GLY A 43 -2.18 0.79 -7.53
N VAL A 44 -2.62 1.55 -6.53
CA VAL A 44 -2.91 2.98 -6.64
C VAL A 44 -1.70 3.78 -6.13
N SER A 45 -1.37 4.92 -6.74
CA SER A 45 -0.30 5.80 -6.26
C SER A 45 -0.67 6.39 -4.91
N LEU A 46 0.33 6.66 -4.06
CA LEU A 46 0.11 7.37 -2.79
C LEU A 46 -0.46 8.78 -3.02
N ASP A 47 -0.07 9.42 -4.13
CA ASP A 47 -0.55 10.75 -4.50
C ASP A 47 -2.04 10.77 -4.91
N ASP A 48 -2.61 9.61 -5.23
CA ASP A 48 -4.02 9.44 -5.60
C ASP A 48 -4.90 9.02 -4.40
N LEU A 49 -4.31 8.84 -3.20
CA LEU A 49 -5.05 8.48 -2.00
C LEU A 49 -5.62 9.73 -1.32
N ARG A 50 -6.87 9.63 -0.86
CA ARG A 50 -7.49 10.64 -0.01
C ARG A 50 -7.06 10.43 1.45
N ASP A 51 -6.93 11.52 2.20
CA ASP A 51 -6.71 11.46 3.65
C ASP A 51 -7.83 10.72 4.39
N ASP A 52 -7.45 9.98 5.44
CA ASP A 52 -8.37 9.25 6.32
C ASP A 52 -9.04 10.20 7.33
N VAL A 53 -9.90 11.07 6.81
CA VAL A 53 -10.66 12.06 7.59
C VAL A 53 -12.15 11.95 7.29
N VAL A 54 -12.95 12.12 8.34
CA VAL A 54 -14.42 12.13 8.28
C VAL A 54 -14.92 13.47 7.74
N PHE A 55 -15.74 13.43 6.69
CA PHE A 55 -16.44 14.59 6.15
C PHE A 55 -17.96 14.38 6.31
N GLU A 56 -18.56 15.14 7.22
CA GLU A 56 -20.00 15.08 7.46
C GLU A 56 -20.77 15.87 6.40
N SER A 57 -21.80 15.27 5.80
CA SER A 57 -22.68 15.99 4.88
C SER A 57 -23.64 16.90 5.65
N SER A 58 -23.88 18.10 5.11
CA SER A 58 -24.83 19.05 5.67
C SER A 58 -26.27 18.53 5.61
N ALA A 59 -27.14 19.06 6.47
CA ALA A 59 -28.56 18.71 6.45
C ALA A 59 -29.22 19.06 5.10
N LEU A 60 -28.80 20.15 4.47
CA LEU A 60 -29.29 20.59 3.16
C LEU A 60 -28.91 19.58 2.06
N GLU A 61 -27.66 19.13 2.02
CA GLU A 61 -27.22 18.14 1.04
C GLU A 61 -27.98 16.82 1.17
N LYS A 62 -28.15 16.34 2.42
CA LYS A 62 -28.94 15.12 2.68
C LYS A 62 -30.38 15.26 2.15
N GLN A 63 -31.00 16.42 2.32
CA GLN A 63 -32.33 16.69 1.78
C GLN A 63 -32.36 16.74 0.25
N ILE A 64 -31.37 17.38 -0.38
CA ILE A 64 -31.25 17.46 -1.85
C ILE A 64 -31.12 16.05 -2.43
N ILE A 65 -30.30 15.19 -1.81
CA ILE A 65 -30.11 13.80 -2.24
C ILE A 65 -31.44 13.04 -2.20
N ILE A 66 -32.15 13.08 -1.07
CA ILE A 66 -33.43 12.37 -0.89
C ILE A 66 -34.48 12.88 -1.89
N LYS A 67 -34.51 14.19 -2.16
CA LYS A 67 -35.43 14.79 -3.15
C LYS A 67 -35.24 14.25 -4.56
N ASN A 68 -34.04 13.77 -4.88
CA ASN A 68 -33.72 13.20 -6.20
C ASN A 68 -33.99 11.69 -6.30
N PHE A 69 -34.47 11.02 -5.25
CA PHE A 69 -34.79 9.61 -5.31
C PHE A 69 -36.02 9.35 -6.21
N PRO A 70 -35.92 8.46 -7.22
CA PRO A 70 -37.06 8.11 -8.07
C PRO A 70 -38.22 7.48 -7.29
N LYS A 71 -37.90 6.71 -6.25
CA LYS A 71 -38.85 6.14 -5.28
C LYS A 71 -38.22 6.22 -3.91
N GLU A 72 -38.89 6.88 -2.98
CA GLU A 72 -38.44 7.10 -1.61
C GLU A 72 -39.42 6.45 -0.63
N LYS A 73 -38.86 5.92 0.47
CA LYS A 73 -39.63 5.45 1.61
C LYS A 73 -38.82 5.63 2.89
N ASN A 74 -39.32 6.45 3.82
CA ASN A 74 -38.73 6.66 5.15
C ASN A 74 -37.24 7.12 5.11
N GLY A 75 -36.86 7.91 4.12
CA GLY A 75 -35.50 8.39 3.88
C GLY A 75 -34.62 7.43 3.06
N TYR A 76 -35.16 6.28 2.63
CA TYR A 76 -34.43 5.29 1.85
C TYR A 76 -34.83 5.29 0.39
N LEU A 77 -33.85 5.09 -0.50
CA LEU A 77 -34.07 4.83 -1.92
C LEU A 77 -34.63 3.41 -2.09
N VAL A 78 -35.80 3.29 -2.70
CA VAL A 78 -36.47 2.00 -2.91
C VAL A 78 -36.14 1.46 -4.30
N VAL A 79 -35.57 0.26 -4.33
CA VAL A 79 -35.26 -0.48 -5.57
C VAL A 79 -35.93 -1.85 -5.56
N SER A 80 -36.15 -2.40 -6.75
CA SER A 80 -36.67 -3.77 -6.89
C SER A 80 -35.62 -4.77 -6.40
N LYS A 81 -36.04 -5.73 -5.57
CA LYS A 81 -35.18 -6.86 -5.23
C LYS A 81 -35.04 -7.76 -6.45
N ILE A 82 -33.82 -7.93 -6.94
CA ILE A 82 -33.52 -8.91 -7.99
C ILE A 82 -33.44 -10.27 -7.31
N ILE A 83 -34.27 -11.20 -7.77
CA ILE A 83 -34.17 -12.63 -7.48
C ILE A 83 -33.92 -13.30 -8.83
N GLU A 84 -32.83 -14.07 -8.92
CA GLU A 84 -32.52 -14.89 -10.09
C GLU A 84 -33.35 -16.18 -9.99
N GLU A 85 -33.85 -16.69 -11.13
CA GLU A 85 -34.60 -17.96 -11.22
C GLU A 85 -33.70 -19.18 -11.06
#